data_AF-A0AAW7D2Y3-F1
#
_entry.id   AF-A0AAW7D2Y3-F1
#
_cell.length_a   1.000
_cell.length_b   1.000
_cell.length_c   1.000
_cell.angle_alpha   90.00
_cell.angle_beta   90.00
_cell.angle_gamma   90.00
#
_symmetry.space_group_name_H-M   'P 1'
#
loop_
_entity.id
_entity.type
_entity.pdbx_description
1 polymer ?
#
loop_
_entity_poly.entity_id
_entity_poly.type
_entity_poly.pdbx_seq_one_letter_code
_entity_poly.pdbx_strand_id
1 'polypeptide(L)'
;EGIIVSYKGEVIASGEAKAVRNSLDEVWSAKGVDLKNTLEELYEIISFVRRITPKLKTALNEAFFWSGKTDGIGGELVALNISKSKKGITLEGLINRNSIDMPKWEDKPKIWEATSREYANQVSGEVRAVIGDKLRKGNVWENYELPALKQNPNVTKIITIDPKTRKEKIIFKR
;
A
#
# COMPACT_ATOMS: atom_id res chain seq x y z
N GLU A 1 37.27 -25.36 -28.42
CA GLU A 1 37.22 -24.03 -27.80
C GLU A 1 35.83 -23.83 -27.19
N GLY A 2 35.75 -23.21 -26.00
CA GLY A 2 34.47 -22.97 -25.32
C GLY A 2 33.82 -21.67 -25.78
N ILE A 3 32.50 -21.61 -25.70
CA ILE A 3 31.72 -20.38 -25.90
C ILE A 3 31.51 -19.73 -24.53
N ILE A 4 31.64 -18.40 -24.47
CA ILE A 4 31.26 -17.60 -23.30
C ILE A 4 30.22 -16.59 -23.77
N VAL A 5 29.09 -16.51 -23.06
CA VAL A 5 28.03 -15.56 -23.32
C VAL A 5 27.92 -14.62 -22.12
N SER A 6 27.96 -13.32 -22.39
CA SER A 6 27.78 -12.28 -21.38
C SER A 6 26.64 -11.34 -21.74
N TYR A 7 25.97 -10.80 -20.73
CA TYR A 7 24.94 -9.78 -20.86
C TYR A 7 25.21 -8.66 -19.85
N LYS A 8 25.31 -7.42 -20.34
CA LYS A 8 25.64 -6.23 -19.52
C LYS A 8 26.91 -6.40 -18.68
N GLY A 9 27.91 -7.11 -19.19
CA GLY A 9 29.19 -7.33 -18.52
C GLY A 9 29.21 -8.52 -17.54
N GLU A 10 28.10 -9.20 -17.32
CA GLU A 10 28.04 -10.42 -16.51
C GLU A 10 28.05 -11.66 -17.41
N VAL A 11 28.87 -12.66 -17.07
CA VAL A 11 28.88 -13.96 -17.76
C VAL A 11 27.63 -14.75 -17.36
N ILE A 12 26.76 -15.06 -18.32
CA ILE A 12 25.48 -15.75 -18.09
C ILE A 12 25.48 -17.21 -18.54
N ALA A 13 26.45 -17.61 -19.38
CA ALA A 13 26.68 -19.02 -19.74
C ALA A 13 28.11 -19.20 -20.27
N SER A 14 28.73 -20.35 -20.02
CA SER A 14 30.01 -20.72 -20.63
C SER A 14 30.16 -22.24 -20.80
N GLY A 15 30.93 -22.68 -21.79
CA GLY A 15 31.18 -24.11 -22.05
C GLY A 15 31.01 -24.50 -23.52
N GLU A 16 30.76 -25.77 -23.79
CA GLU A 16 30.45 -26.25 -25.15
C GLU A 16 29.14 -25.66 -25.66
N ALA A 17 29.00 -25.50 -26.98
CA ALA A 17 27.84 -24.87 -27.60
C ALA A 17 26.49 -25.46 -27.16
N LYS A 18 26.41 -26.79 -27.01
CA LYS A 18 25.20 -27.48 -26.53
C LYS A 18 24.89 -27.15 -25.06
N ALA A 19 25.91 -27.09 -24.21
CA ALA A 19 25.76 -26.74 -22.80
C ALA A 19 25.33 -25.28 -22.63
N VAL A 20 25.99 -24.36 -23.35
CA VAL A 20 25.63 -22.93 -23.36
C VAL A 20 24.20 -22.72 -23.82
N ARG A 21 23.75 -23.40 -24.89
CA ARG A 21 22.36 -23.32 -25.35
C ARG A 21 21.37 -23.78 -24.30
N ASN A 22 21.60 -24.95 -23.68
CA ASN A 22 20.71 -25.47 -22.64
C ASN A 22 20.61 -24.51 -21.43
N SER A 23 21.75 -23.98 -20.97
CA SER A 23 21.78 -23.00 -19.86
C SER A 23 21.03 -21.72 -20.20
N LEU A 24 21.14 -21.25 -21.44
CA LEU A 24 20.41 -20.07 -21.88
C LEU A 24 18.89 -20.33 -21.99
N ASP A 25 18.48 -21.48 -22.52
CA ASP A 25 17.07 -21.88 -22.59
C ASP A 25 16.45 -21.97 -21.19
N GLU A 26 17.19 -22.49 -20.20
CA GLU A 26 16.77 -22.53 -18.80
C GLU A 26 16.62 -21.12 -18.19
N VAL A 27 17.63 -20.25 -18.38
CA VAL A 27 17.60 -18.87 -17.86
C VAL A 27 16.46 -18.06 -18.47
N TRP A 28 16.23 -18.15 -19.77
CA TRP A 28 15.12 -17.45 -20.43
C TRP A 28 13.76 -18.02 -20.03
N SER A 29 13.65 -19.34 -19.87
CA SER A 29 12.42 -19.97 -19.37
C SER A 29 12.10 -19.52 -17.95
N ALA A 30 13.10 -19.51 -17.05
CA ALA A 30 12.93 -19.06 -15.67
C ALA A 30 12.51 -17.59 -15.59
N LYS A 31 13.18 -16.70 -16.34
CA LYS A 31 12.81 -15.27 -16.42
C LYS A 31 11.42 -15.06 -17.03
N GLY A 32 11.06 -15.88 -18.02
CA GLY A 32 9.73 -15.84 -18.63
C GLY A 32 8.62 -16.23 -17.64
N VAL A 33 8.84 -17.27 -16.83
CA VAL A 33 7.91 -17.69 -15.77
C VAL A 33 7.78 -16.62 -14.70
N ASP A 34 8.90 -16.05 -14.23
CA ASP A 34 8.89 -14.98 -13.22
C ASP A 34 8.11 -13.73 -13.69
N LEU A 35 8.32 -13.32 -14.95
CA LEU A 35 7.57 -12.23 -15.57
C LEU A 35 6.07 -12.55 -15.63
N LYS A 36 5.70 -13.76 -16.06
CA LYS A 36 4.31 -14.19 -16.12
C LYS A 36 3.65 -14.15 -14.74
N ASN A 37 4.30 -14.70 -13.72
CA ASN A 37 3.80 -14.70 -12.35
C ASN A 37 3.63 -13.25 -11.81
N THR A 38 4.60 -12.37 -12.09
CA THR A 38 4.52 -10.96 -11.72
C THR A 38 3.33 -10.26 -12.40
N LEU A 39 3.08 -10.54 -13.69
CA LEU A 39 1.94 -9.98 -14.42
C LEU A 39 0.61 -10.50 -13.88
N GLU A 40 0.53 -11.78 -13.52
CA GLU A 40 -0.67 -12.37 -12.91
C GLU A 40 -0.96 -11.74 -11.54
N GLU A 41 0.07 -11.53 -10.69
CA GLU A 41 -0.07 -10.84 -9.41
C GLU A 41 -0.54 -9.38 -9.59
N LEU A 42 0.06 -8.65 -10.54
CA LEU A 42 -0.36 -7.28 -10.85
C LEU A 42 -1.80 -7.21 -11.36
N TYR A 43 -2.19 -8.15 -12.23
CA TYR A 43 -3.55 -8.24 -12.74
C TYR A 43 -4.55 -8.51 -11.61
N GLU A 44 -4.23 -9.40 -10.68
CA GLU A 44 -5.06 -9.68 -9.50
C GLU A 44 -5.24 -8.41 -8.65
N ILE A 45 -4.15 -7.71 -8.32
CA ILE A 45 -4.18 -6.48 -7.51
C ILE A 45 -5.03 -5.41 -8.19
N ILE A 46 -4.75 -5.12 -9.47
CA ILE A 46 -5.45 -4.07 -10.21
C ILE A 46 -6.94 -4.41 -10.35
N SER A 47 -7.27 -5.66 -10.67
CA SER A 47 -8.66 -6.10 -10.83
C SER A 47 -9.42 -6.00 -9.50
N PHE A 48 -8.80 -6.41 -8.40
CA PHE A 48 -9.38 -6.30 -7.07
C PHE A 48 -9.63 -4.84 -6.69
N VAL A 49 -8.62 -3.98 -6.78
CA VAL A 49 -8.72 -2.56 -6.39
C VAL A 49 -9.77 -1.86 -7.23
N ARG A 50 -9.76 -2.03 -8.56
CA ARG A 50 -10.77 -1.43 -9.46
C ARG A 50 -12.20 -1.82 -9.10
N ARG A 51 -12.42 -3.08 -8.66
CA ARG A 51 -13.74 -3.56 -8.25
C ARG A 51 -14.22 -2.85 -6.97
N ILE A 52 -13.32 -2.53 -6.05
CA ILE A 52 -13.69 -1.93 -4.75
C ILE A 52 -13.58 -0.41 -4.72
N THR A 53 -12.83 0.23 -5.63
CA THR A 53 -12.64 1.69 -5.72
C THR A 53 -13.93 2.51 -5.54
N PRO A 54 -15.08 2.16 -6.18
CA PRO A 54 -16.31 2.93 -6.02
C PRO A 54 -16.85 2.92 -4.57
N LYS A 55 -16.46 1.93 -3.77
CA LYS A 55 -16.85 1.75 -2.38
C LYS A 55 -15.86 2.39 -1.39
N LEU A 56 -14.77 3.01 -1.85
CA LEU A 56 -13.76 3.61 -0.96
C LEU A 56 -13.97 5.11 -0.71
N LYS A 57 -14.97 5.74 -1.35
CA LYS A 57 -15.24 7.16 -1.17
C LYS A 57 -15.89 7.45 0.18
N THR A 58 -15.45 8.52 0.84
CA THR A 58 -16.08 9.08 2.05
C THR A 58 -16.81 10.38 1.73
N ALA A 59 -17.63 10.88 2.65
CA ALA A 59 -18.07 12.27 2.56
C ALA A 59 -16.89 13.23 2.88
N LEU A 60 -17.13 14.52 2.64
CA LEU A 60 -16.18 15.59 2.90
C LEU A 60 -15.76 15.60 4.38
N ASN A 61 -14.45 15.70 4.65
CA ASN A 61 -13.87 15.78 5.99
C ASN A 61 -14.07 14.54 6.91
N GLU A 62 -14.54 13.42 6.37
CA GLU A 62 -14.81 12.21 7.16
C GLU A 62 -13.62 11.23 7.24
N ALA A 63 -12.61 11.39 6.40
CA ALA A 63 -11.57 10.38 6.25
C ALA A 63 -10.58 10.35 7.42
N PHE A 64 -10.36 9.14 7.95
CA PHE A 64 -9.35 8.86 8.96
C PHE A 64 -8.36 7.79 8.49
N PHE A 65 -7.09 8.02 8.79
CA PHE A 65 -5.98 7.08 8.61
C PHE A 65 -5.40 6.72 9.97
N TRP A 66 -4.53 5.71 10.04
CA TRP A 66 -3.83 5.41 11.28
C TRP A 66 -2.53 4.62 11.04
N SER A 67 -1.57 4.81 11.94
CA SER A 67 -0.33 4.01 11.95
C SER A 67 0.38 4.13 13.29
N GLY A 68 1.02 3.04 13.71
CA GLY A 68 1.84 3.02 14.92
C GLY A 68 1.06 3.10 16.23
N LYS A 69 1.82 3.24 17.32
CA LYS A 69 1.33 3.32 18.69
C LYS A 69 2.19 4.30 19.50
N THR A 70 1.59 5.00 20.45
CA THR A 70 2.28 5.80 21.47
C THR A 70 2.09 5.13 22.81
N ASP A 71 3.17 4.69 23.46
CA ASP A 71 3.14 3.90 24.71
C ASP A 71 2.17 2.71 24.67
N GLY A 72 2.16 1.99 23.55
CA GLY A 72 1.27 0.83 23.34
C GLY A 72 -0.17 1.19 22.95
N ILE A 73 -0.56 2.45 22.98
CA ILE A 73 -1.89 2.94 22.58
C ILE A 73 -1.88 3.30 21.10
N GLY A 74 -2.77 2.70 20.32
CA GLY A 74 -2.92 2.91 18.89
C GLY A 74 -3.52 1.69 18.23
N GLY A 75 -3.35 1.55 16.91
CA GLY A 75 -3.96 0.46 16.15
C GLY A 75 -5.39 0.75 15.69
N GLU A 76 -5.91 -0.16 14.87
CA GLU A 76 -7.20 -0.07 14.19
C GLU A 76 -8.35 0.33 15.11
N LEU A 77 -8.58 -0.41 16.20
CA LEU A 77 -9.73 -0.18 17.09
C LEU A 77 -9.66 1.19 17.77
N VAL A 78 -8.47 1.62 18.20
CA VAL A 78 -8.27 2.94 18.81
C VAL A 78 -8.53 4.03 17.77
N ALA A 79 -8.02 3.87 16.56
CA ALA A 79 -8.23 4.82 15.47
C ALA A 79 -9.70 4.94 15.08
N LEU A 80 -10.41 3.82 14.94
CA LEU A 80 -11.84 3.79 14.62
C LEU A 80 -12.68 4.45 15.72
N ASN A 81 -12.34 4.25 16.99
CA ASN A 81 -13.03 4.92 18.09
C ASN A 81 -12.80 6.43 18.09
N ILE A 82 -11.59 6.89 17.80
CA ILE A 82 -11.30 8.32 17.64
C ILE A 82 -12.05 8.89 16.44
N SER A 83 -12.06 8.18 15.30
CA SER A 83 -12.73 8.66 14.08
C SER A 83 -14.22 8.86 14.35
N LYS A 84 -14.87 7.89 15.01
CA LYS A 84 -16.29 7.98 15.39
C LYS A 84 -16.58 9.20 16.26
N SER A 85 -15.72 9.51 17.24
CA SER A 85 -15.89 10.72 18.08
C SER A 85 -15.84 12.04 17.29
N LYS A 86 -15.30 12.00 16.06
CA LYS A 86 -15.19 13.13 15.14
C LYS A 86 -16.04 12.98 13.88
N LYS A 87 -17.06 12.11 13.92
CA LYS A 87 -17.97 11.81 12.79
C LYS A 87 -17.22 11.36 11.52
N GLY A 88 -16.09 10.68 11.70
CA GLY A 88 -15.28 10.15 10.60
C GLY A 88 -15.14 8.64 10.64
N ILE A 89 -14.45 8.08 9.64
CA ILE A 89 -14.32 6.65 9.40
C ILE A 89 -12.90 6.30 8.94
N THR A 90 -12.37 5.18 9.42
CA THR A 90 -11.11 4.60 8.91
C THR A 90 -11.34 3.75 7.67
N LEU A 91 -10.26 3.35 6.98
CA LEU A 91 -10.34 2.39 5.88
C LEU A 91 -11.04 1.08 6.32
N GLU A 92 -10.64 0.48 7.44
CA GLU A 92 -11.22 -0.76 7.95
C GLU A 92 -12.69 -0.58 8.37
N GLY A 93 -13.02 0.57 8.98
CA GLY A 93 -14.39 0.93 9.27
C GLY A 93 -15.24 1.03 8.00
N LEU A 94 -14.68 1.56 6.91
CA LEU A 94 -15.34 1.68 5.62
C LEU A 94 -15.49 0.34 4.91
N ILE A 95 -14.46 -0.50 4.95
CA ILE A 95 -14.47 -1.88 4.46
C ILE A 95 -15.61 -2.66 5.11
N ASN A 96 -15.73 -2.58 6.44
CA ASN A 96 -16.82 -3.23 7.18
C ASN A 96 -18.18 -2.65 6.79
N ARG A 97 -18.33 -1.31 6.79
CA ARG A 97 -19.58 -0.62 6.43
C ARG A 97 -20.09 -1.01 5.03
N ASN A 98 -19.17 -1.22 4.09
CA ASN A 98 -19.50 -1.49 2.69
C ASN A 98 -19.40 -2.97 2.31
N SER A 99 -19.25 -3.85 3.30
CA SER A 99 -19.11 -5.29 3.16
C SER A 99 -18.09 -5.68 2.07
N ILE A 100 -16.91 -5.06 2.13
CA ILE A 100 -15.81 -5.36 1.20
C ILE A 100 -15.07 -6.58 1.74
N ASP A 101 -15.07 -7.66 0.97
CA ASP A 101 -14.31 -8.87 1.29
C ASP A 101 -12.82 -8.65 0.96
N MET A 102 -12.06 -8.33 2.00
CA MET A 102 -10.61 -8.11 1.91
C MET A 102 -9.87 -9.41 2.26
N PRO A 103 -8.79 -9.76 1.52
CA PRO A 103 -7.93 -10.86 1.93
C PRO A 103 -7.24 -10.53 3.26
N LYS A 104 -6.77 -11.55 3.98
CA LYS A 104 -5.94 -11.32 5.17
C LYS A 104 -4.66 -10.58 4.77
N TRP A 105 -4.20 -9.69 5.66
CA TRP A 105 -3.01 -8.88 5.41
C TRP A 105 -1.78 -9.73 5.14
N GLU A 106 -1.61 -10.82 5.89
CA GLU A 106 -0.47 -11.73 5.83
C GLU A 106 -0.39 -12.45 4.48
N ASP A 107 -1.54 -12.71 3.86
CA ASP A 107 -1.63 -13.44 2.59
C ASP A 107 -1.41 -12.51 1.39
N LYS A 108 -1.92 -11.27 1.45
CA LYS A 108 -1.95 -10.34 0.30
C LYS A 108 -1.66 -8.87 0.72
N PRO A 109 -0.47 -8.56 1.26
CA PRO A 109 -0.15 -7.21 1.74
C PRO A 109 -0.19 -6.15 0.63
N LYS A 110 0.19 -6.50 -0.61
CA LYS A 110 0.15 -5.59 -1.76
C LYS A 110 -1.28 -5.14 -2.13
N ILE A 111 -2.29 -5.98 -1.90
CA ILE A 111 -3.71 -5.61 -2.10
C ILE A 111 -4.09 -4.53 -1.09
N TRP A 112 -3.69 -4.68 0.16
CA TRP A 112 -3.93 -3.68 1.20
C TRP A 112 -3.19 -2.36 0.92
N GLU A 113 -1.93 -2.42 0.52
CA GLU A 113 -1.15 -1.23 0.14
C GLU A 113 -1.80 -0.45 -1.01
N ALA A 114 -2.23 -1.16 -2.06
CA ALA A 114 -2.91 -0.56 -3.20
C ALA A 114 -4.29 -0.01 -2.83
N THR A 115 -5.05 -0.73 -2.00
CA THR A 115 -6.35 -0.29 -1.47
C THR A 115 -6.21 0.97 -0.60
N SER A 116 -5.17 1.04 0.22
CA SER A 116 -4.89 2.17 1.11
C SER A 116 -4.50 3.43 0.31
N ARG A 117 -3.67 3.26 -0.72
CA ARG A 117 -3.37 4.33 -1.68
C ARG A 117 -4.65 4.82 -2.39
N GLU A 118 -5.49 3.90 -2.82
CA GLU A 118 -6.71 4.24 -3.53
C GLU A 118 -7.73 4.94 -2.62
N TYR A 119 -7.84 4.51 -1.36
CA TYR A 119 -8.61 5.23 -0.35
C TYR A 119 -8.11 6.68 -0.21
N ALA A 120 -6.80 6.91 -0.10
CA ALA A 120 -6.21 8.26 -0.05
C ALA A 120 -6.49 9.11 -1.31
N ASN A 121 -6.65 8.50 -2.48
CA ASN A 121 -7.01 9.20 -3.72
C ASN A 121 -8.49 9.64 -3.75
N GLN A 122 -9.36 8.95 -3.01
CA GLN A 122 -10.82 9.15 -3.07
C GLN A 122 -11.36 10.14 -2.03
N VAL A 123 -10.56 10.48 -1.01
CA VAL A 123 -10.97 11.36 0.09
C VAL A 123 -10.86 12.85 -0.28
N SER A 124 -11.54 13.71 0.48
CA SER A 124 -11.56 15.14 0.23
C SER A 124 -11.67 15.99 1.49
N GLY A 125 -11.21 17.23 1.40
CA GLY A 125 -11.24 18.22 2.48
C GLY A 125 -10.15 18.01 3.52
N GLU A 126 -10.53 18.13 4.79
CA GLU A 126 -9.69 17.90 5.95
C GLU A 126 -9.62 16.40 6.26
N VAL A 127 -8.42 15.84 6.15
CA VAL A 127 -8.13 14.45 6.48
C VAL A 127 -7.44 14.38 7.82
N ARG A 128 -7.78 13.37 8.63
CA ARG A 128 -7.16 13.13 9.93
C ARG A 128 -6.42 11.79 9.92
N ALA A 129 -5.35 11.69 10.68
CA ALA A 129 -4.57 10.46 10.79
C ALA A 129 -4.16 10.23 12.25
N VAL A 130 -4.49 9.07 12.80
CA VAL A 130 -4.11 8.69 14.17
C VAL A 130 -2.71 8.08 14.14
N ILE A 131 -1.69 8.87 14.45
CA ILE A 131 -0.29 8.50 14.25
C ILE A 131 0.43 8.42 15.60
N GLY A 132 0.92 7.22 15.93
CA GLY A 132 1.77 7.00 17.10
C GLY A 132 3.21 7.44 16.89
N ASP A 133 3.95 7.60 17.98
CA ASP A 133 5.38 7.97 17.97
C ASP A 133 6.30 6.83 17.48
N LYS A 134 5.85 5.58 17.58
CA LYS A 134 6.56 4.39 17.11
C LYS A 134 5.92 3.85 15.84
N LEU A 135 6.59 4.07 14.70
CA LEU A 135 6.21 3.55 13.39
C LEU A 135 7.15 2.42 12.97
N ARG A 136 6.58 1.38 12.33
CA ARG A 136 7.39 0.32 11.70
C ARG A 136 8.02 0.84 10.41
N LYS A 137 9.25 0.43 10.11
CA LYS A 137 9.89 0.70 8.81
C LYS A 137 9.01 0.12 7.69
N GLY A 138 8.79 0.88 6.63
CA GLY A 138 7.94 0.45 5.51
C GLY A 138 6.44 0.44 5.84
N ASN A 139 5.97 1.21 6.82
CA ASN A 139 4.54 1.29 7.13
C ASN A 139 3.74 1.91 5.97
N VAL A 140 2.48 1.49 5.86
CA VAL A 140 1.56 1.88 4.77
C VAL A 140 1.34 3.40 4.74
N TRP A 141 1.19 4.02 5.91
CA TRP A 141 0.99 5.46 6.05
C TRP A 141 2.08 6.29 5.38
N GLU A 142 3.36 6.08 5.72
CA GLU A 142 4.44 6.89 5.17
C GLU A 142 4.75 6.58 3.70
N ASN A 143 4.53 5.34 3.25
CA ASN A 143 4.98 4.88 1.94
C ASN A 143 3.89 4.98 0.85
N TYR A 144 2.61 4.96 1.23
CA TYR A 144 1.50 4.86 0.27
C TYR A 144 0.44 5.93 0.50
N GLU A 145 -0.02 6.11 1.74
CA GLU A 145 -1.18 6.98 2.03
C GLU A 145 -0.79 8.45 2.07
N LEU A 146 0.21 8.83 2.88
CA LEU A 146 0.63 10.22 3.03
C LEU A 146 1.12 10.85 1.71
N PRO A 147 1.91 10.15 0.86
CA PRO A 147 2.25 10.66 -0.46
C PRO A 147 1.03 10.88 -1.35
N ALA A 148 0.08 9.93 -1.38
CA ALA A 148 -1.15 10.04 -2.17
C ALA A 148 -2.04 11.20 -1.68
N LEU A 149 -2.20 11.36 -0.36
CA LEU A 149 -2.95 12.47 0.24
C LEU A 149 -2.37 13.84 -0.15
N LYS A 150 -1.04 13.98 -0.16
CA LYS A 150 -0.38 15.23 -0.57
C LYS A 150 -0.57 15.53 -2.06
N GLN A 151 -0.64 14.50 -2.90
CA GLN A 151 -0.86 14.62 -4.34
C GLN A 151 -2.34 14.83 -4.70
N ASN A 152 -3.27 14.42 -3.84
CA ASN A 152 -4.70 14.53 -4.08
C ASN A 152 -5.15 16.02 -4.04
N PRO A 153 -5.61 16.60 -5.17
CA PRO A 153 -6.03 18.01 -5.24
C PRO A 153 -7.31 18.29 -4.44
N ASN A 154 -8.06 17.28 -4.00
CA ASN A 154 -9.25 17.49 -3.19
C ASN A 154 -8.95 17.55 -1.68
N VAL A 155 -7.75 17.17 -1.24
CA VAL A 155 -7.31 17.28 0.16
C VAL A 155 -6.78 18.68 0.41
N THR A 156 -7.37 19.38 1.39
CA THR A 156 -7.00 20.77 1.74
C THR A 156 -6.12 20.85 2.98
N LYS A 157 -6.21 19.86 3.86
CA LYS A 157 -5.45 19.81 5.12
C LYS A 157 -5.27 18.36 5.59
N ILE A 158 -4.11 18.05 6.15
CA ILE A 158 -3.86 16.78 6.85
C ILE A 158 -3.47 17.08 8.30
N ILE A 159 -4.19 16.47 9.23
CA ILE A 159 -3.98 16.60 10.68
C ILE A 159 -3.62 15.23 11.24
N THR A 160 -2.49 15.15 11.94
CA THR A 160 -2.17 13.97 12.75
C THR A 160 -2.71 14.13 14.16
N ILE A 161 -3.20 13.06 14.76
CA ILE A 161 -3.70 12.97 16.13
C ILE A 161 -2.87 11.92 16.85
N ASP A 162 -2.22 12.29 17.95
CA ASP A 162 -1.52 11.30 18.77
C ASP A 162 -2.55 10.37 19.46
N PRO A 163 -2.40 9.03 19.36
CA PRO A 163 -3.38 8.07 19.84
C PRO A 163 -3.53 8.07 21.37
N LYS A 164 -2.55 8.56 22.13
CA LYS A 164 -2.59 8.59 23.60
C LYS A 164 -3.12 9.92 24.13
N THR A 165 -2.47 11.00 23.73
CA THR A 165 -2.69 12.36 24.25
C THR A 165 -3.80 13.11 23.55
N ARG A 166 -4.28 12.61 22.40
CA ARG A 166 -5.26 13.28 21.53
C ARG A 166 -4.79 14.61 20.94
N LYS A 167 -3.51 14.96 21.11
CA LYS A 167 -2.96 16.21 20.57
C LYS A 167 -2.99 16.15 19.05
N GLU A 168 -3.52 17.21 18.45
CA GLU A 168 -3.60 17.38 17.01
C GLU A 168 -2.43 18.23 16.50
N LYS A 169 -1.92 17.88 15.32
CA LYS A 169 -0.87 18.63 14.63
C LYS A 169 -1.18 18.67 13.14
N ILE A 170 -1.18 19.87 12.56
CA ILE A 170 -1.28 20.04 11.11
C ILE A 170 0.07 19.67 10.50
N ILE A 171 0.09 18.73 9.56
CA ILE A 171 1.30 18.29 8.85
C ILE A 171 1.31 18.67 7.37
N PHE A 172 0.16 19.13 6.85
CA PHE A 172 0.00 19.63 5.49
C PHE A 172 -1.21 20.57 5.42
N LYS A 173 -1.10 21.63 4.62
CA LYS A 173 -2.17 22.55 4.28
C LYS A 173 -1.89 23.15 2.89
N ARG A 174 -2.91 23.27 2.06
CA ARG A 174 -2.83 23.97 0.75
C ARG A 174 -3.23 25.43 0.87
#